data_AF-A0A849FDB6-F1
#
_entry.id   AF-A0A849FDB6-F1
#
_cell.length_a   1.000
_cell.length_b   1.000
_cell.length_c   1.000
_cell.angle_alpha   90.00
_cell.angle_beta   90.00
_cell.angle_gamma   90.00
#
_symmetry.space_group_name_H-M   'P 1'
#
loop_
_entity.id
_entity.type
_entity.pdbx_description
1 polymer ?
#
loop_
_entity_poly.entity_id
_entity_poly.type
_entity_poly.pdbx_seq_one_letter_code
_entity_poly.pdbx_strand_id
1 'polypeptide(L)'
;MPVEQPAGLVLDTYLPREDVRDAFVSPTVPSLSALEAGTLVGTSSLRRKAQLLNRRPDLTVVEFRGNVQTRLKKLEEGVAACTFLAMAGLNRLGMSHVATATIETQDMLPAVAQGAIGIERRGDDARAAEMLEAIHDGPTGHRLAAERAFLAALDGSCETPIAGLAELDGGTLRLRGEILRTDGSEALADDQSGDIADGPEMARAMAQGLLDKAGDGFFDWR
;
A
#
# COMPACT_ATOMS: atom_id res chain seq x y z
N MET A 1 1.32 8.01 6.84
CA MET A 1 1.18 9.44 7.16
C MET A 1 -0.11 9.94 6.55
N PRO A 2 -0.89 10.76 7.28
CA PRO A 2 -2.09 11.41 6.75
C PRO A 2 -1.80 12.10 5.40
N VAL A 3 -2.81 12.22 4.54
CA VAL A 3 -2.66 12.91 3.26
C VAL A 3 -2.42 14.41 3.46
N GLU A 4 -3.19 15.02 4.35
CA GLU A 4 -3.04 16.41 4.80
C GLU A 4 -2.19 16.46 6.08
N GLN A 5 -1.19 17.35 6.12
CA GLN A 5 -0.41 17.57 7.34
C GLN A 5 -1.06 18.67 8.19
N PRO A 6 -0.92 18.62 9.52
CA PRO A 6 -1.28 19.73 10.39
C PRO A 6 -0.64 21.05 9.94
N ALA A 7 -1.30 22.17 10.22
CA ALA A 7 -0.79 23.48 9.87
C ALA A 7 0.63 23.71 10.41
N GLY A 8 1.54 24.14 9.53
CA GLY A 8 2.95 24.38 9.85
C GLY A 8 3.85 23.16 9.72
N LEU A 9 3.32 21.97 9.41
CA LEU A 9 4.11 20.76 9.12
C LEU A 9 4.10 20.44 7.62
N VAL A 10 5.21 19.90 7.12
CA VAL A 10 5.36 19.47 5.73
C VAL A 10 6.04 18.10 5.67
N LEU A 11 5.59 17.29 4.70
CA LEU A 11 6.17 16.00 4.35
C LEU A 11 6.72 16.10 2.92
N ASP A 12 7.95 16.56 2.79
CA ASP A 12 8.59 16.88 1.51
C ASP A 12 9.93 16.16 1.29
N THR A 13 10.43 15.43 2.29
CA THR A 13 11.66 14.65 2.18
C THR A 13 11.37 13.17 2.20
N TYR A 14 11.87 12.46 1.19
CA TYR A 14 11.68 11.02 1.04
C TYR A 14 13.03 10.34 0.83
N LEU A 15 13.24 9.19 1.47
CA LEU A 15 14.43 8.36 1.23
C LEU A 15 14.19 7.42 0.04
N PRO A 16 15.25 6.82 -0.53
CA PRO A 16 15.09 5.81 -1.58
C PRO A 16 14.09 4.73 -1.18
N ARG A 17 13.10 4.50 -2.05
CA ARG A 17 12.01 3.55 -1.80
C ARG A 17 12.52 2.12 -1.79
N GLU A 18 12.10 1.36 -0.78
CA GLU A 18 12.39 -0.07 -0.67
C GLU A 18 11.36 -0.90 -1.48
N ASP A 19 11.44 -2.21 -1.42
CA ASP A 19 10.52 -3.16 -2.03
C ASP A 19 9.08 -2.85 -1.62
N VAL A 20 8.28 -2.52 -2.63
CA VAL A 20 6.88 -2.13 -2.49
C VAL A 20 5.97 -3.33 -2.28
N ARG A 21 6.45 -4.55 -2.52
CA ARG A 21 5.62 -5.76 -2.52
C ARG A 21 5.18 -6.19 -1.13
N ASP A 22 4.04 -6.87 -1.12
CA ASP A 22 3.59 -7.61 0.05
C ASP A 22 4.34 -8.96 0.13
N ALA A 23 4.68 -9.37 1.34
CA ALA A 23 5.27 -10.65 1.66
C ALA A 23 4.17 -11.62 2.10
N PHE A 24 4.13 -12.81 1.50
CA PHE A 24 3.36 -13.94 1.99
C PHE A 24 4.18 -14.69 3.04
N VAL A 25 3.59 -14.90 4.23
CA VAL A 25 4.25 -15.58 5.35
C VAL A 25 3.37 -16.72 5.81
N SER A 26 3.86 -17.95 5.67
CA SER A 26 3.19 -19.17 6.12
C SER A 26 4.23 -20.19 6.59
N PRO A 27 3.97 -20.90 7.72
CA PRO A 27 4.83 -21.98 8.18
C PRO A 27 4.69 -23.28 7.36
N THR A 28 3.59 -23.45 6.62
CA THR A 28 3.22 -24.75 6.03
C THR A 28 2.96 -24.72 4.52
N VAL A 29 2.61 -23.57 3.94
CA VAL A 29 2.20 -23.46 2.53
C VAL A 29 3.20 -22.56 1.79
N PRO A 30 3.62 -22.89 0.56
CA PRO A 30 4.68 -22.15 -0.13
C PRO A 30 4.22 -20.83 -0.77
N SER A 31 2.92 -20.64 -1.00
CA SER A 31 2.39 -19.48 -1.72
C SER A 31 0.90 -19.26 -1.45
N LEU A 32 0.42 -18.07 -1.80
CA LEU A 32 -1.00 -17.72 -1.69
C LEU A 32 -1.89 -18.64 -2.55
N SER A 33 -1.44 -19.00 -3.75
CA SER A 33 -2.16 -19.88 -4.67
C SER A 33 -2.29 -21.32 -4.16
N ALA A 34 -1.40 -21.74 -3.26
CA ALA A 34 -1.40 -23.10 -2.70
C ALA A 34 -2.32 -23.25 -1.47
N LEU A 35 -3.00 -22.19 -1.02
CA LEU A 35 -3.98 -22.29 0.07
C LEU A 35 -5.22 -23.06 -0.36
N GLU A 36 -5.69 -23.98 0.48
CA GLU A 36 -6.95 -24.69 0.29
C GLU A 36 -8.16 -23.79 0.57
N ALA A 37 -9.32 -24.13 0.00
CA ALA A 37 -10.57 -23.44 0.29
C ALA A 37 -10.90 -23.50 1.80
N GLY A 38 -11.45 -22.40 2.33
CA GLY A 38 -11.74 -22.24 3.75
C GLY A 38 -10.53 -21.91 4.63
N THR A 39 -9.32 -21.81 4.06
CA THR A 39 -8.12 -21.50 4.84
C THR A 39 -8.24 -20.13 5.52
N LEU A 40 -7.83 -20.08 6.78
CA LEU A 40 -7.86 -18.88 7.61
C LEU A 40 -6.60 -18.01 7.41
N VAL A 41 -6.79 -16.79 6.90
CA VAL A 41 -5.74 -15.82 6.60
C VAL A 41 -5.79 -14.64 7.57
N GLY A 42 -4.67 -14.32 8.20
CA GLY A 42 -4.58 -13.22 9.15
C GLY A 42 -4.20 -11.89 8.48
N THR A 43 -5.09 -10.90 8.49
CA THR A 43 -4.75 -9.50 8.16
C THR A 43 -5.75 -8.51 8.73
N SER A 44 -5.27 -7.38 9.24
CA SER A 44 -6.11 -6.24 9.61
C SER A 44 -6.06 -5.09 8.59
N SER A 45 -5.37 -5.26 7.46
CA SER A 45 -5.41 -4.30 6.36
C SER A 45 -6.67 -4.53 5.53
N LEU A 46 -7.56 -3.53 5.44
CA LEU A 46 -8.74 -3.61 4.58
C LEU A 46 -8.37 -3.77 3.11
N ARG A 47 -7.31 -3.10 2.63
CA ARG A 47 -6.74 -3.29 1.29
C ARG A 47 -6.42 -4.77 1.02
N ARG A 48 -5.55 -5.37 1.83
CA ARG A 48 -5.12 -6.76 1.62
C ARG A 48 -6.28 -7.74 1.76
N LYS A 49 -7.19 -7.51 2.72
CA LYS A 49 -8.41 -8.30 2.89
C LYS A 49 -9.28 -8.26 1.64
N ALA A 50 -9.60 -7.06 1.16
CA ALA A 50 -10.47 -6.87 0.00
C ALA A 50 -9.84 -7.47 -1.27
N GLN A 51 -8.55 -7.21 -1.53
CA GLN A 51 -7.84 -7.77 -2.69
C GLN A 51 -7.79 -9.30 -2.65
N LEU A 52 -7.58 -9.86 -1.45
CA LEU A 52 -7.58 -11.30 -1.24
C LEU A 52 -8.96 -11.90 -1.53
N LEU A 53 -10.01 -11.39 -0.89
CA LEU A 53 -11.37 -11.92 -1.02
C LEU A 53 -11.94 -11.71 -2.42
N ASN A 54 -11.52 -10.66 -3.12
CA ASN A 54 -11.89 -10.45 -4.52
C ASN A 54 -11.33 -11.54 -5.44
N ARG A 55 -10.09 -11.99 -5.20
CA ARG A 55 -9.43 -13.03 -6.01
C ARG A 55 -9.71 -14.46 -5.52
N ARG A 56 -9.91 -14.63 -4.21
CA ARG A 56 -10.07 -15.89 -3.50
C ARG A 56 -11.22 -15.80 -2.49
N PRO A 57 -12.48 -15.69 -2.96
CA PRO A 57 -13.66 -15.60 -2.10
C PRO A 57 -13.91 -16.87 -1.28
N ASP A 58 -13.21 -17.95 -1.60
CA ASP A 58 -13.22 -19.21 -0.86
C ASP A 58 -12.40 -19.18 0.44
N LEU A 59 -11.59 -18.14 0.68
CA LEU A 59 -10.77 -18.00 1.89
C LEU A 59 -11.50 -17.24 3.00
N THR A 60 -11.08 -17.47 4.25
CA THR A 60 -11.60 -16.73 5.41
C THR A 60 -10.54 -15.78 5.95
N VAL A 61 -10.91 -14.54 6.25
CA VAL A 61 -9.98 -13.53 6.81
C VAL A 61 -10.34 -13.17 8.24
N VAL A 62 -9.32 -13.15 9.11
CA VAL A 62 -9.44 -12.72 10.51
C VAL A 62 -8.53 -11.54 10.81
N GLU A 63 -8.96 -10.72 11.77
CA GLU A 63 -8.13 -9.63 12.27
C GLU A 63 -6.81 -10.15 12.84
N PHE A 64 -5.72 -9.50 12.47
CA PHE A 64 -4.37 -9.94 12.79
C PHE A 64 -3.46 -8.75 13.06
N ARG A 65 -3.55 -8.25 14.30
CA ARG A 65 -2.80 -7.07 14.79
C ARG A 65 -1.61 -7.47 15.65
N GLY A 66 -0.67 -6.54 15.80
CA GLY A 66 0.60 -6.71 16.52
C GLY A 66 1.77 -6.21 15.68
N ASN A 67 2.95 -6.06 16.30
CA ASN A 67 4.21 -5.89 15.57
C ASN A 67 4.59 -7.20 14.86
N VAL A 68 5.70 -7.19 14.11
CA VAL A 68 6.16 -8.36 13.33
C VAL A 68 6.30 -9.59 14.23
N GLN A 69 6.98 -9.46 15.37
CA GLN A 69 7.26 -10.58 16.28
C GLN A 69 5.98 -11.18 16.87
N THR A 70 5.03 -10.35 17.32
CA THR A 70 3.74 -10.82 17.84
C THR A 70 2.93 -11.54 16.75
N ARG A 71 2.99 -11.05 15.50
CA ARG A 71 2.32 -11.70 14.37
C ARG A 71 2.92 -13.06 14.03
N LEU A 72 4.24 -13.19 14.03
CA LEU A 72 4.91 -14.47 13.81
C LEU A 72 4.57 -15.48 14.91
N LYS A 73 4.57 -15.05 16.17
CA LYS A 73 4.14 -15.91 17.28
C LYS A 73 2.70 -16.40 17.12
N LYS A 74 1.77 -15.54 16.69
CA LYS A 74 0.38 -15.94 16.42
C LYS A 74 0.26 -16.96 15.28
N LEU A 75 1.14 -16.90 14.27
CA LEU A 75 1.20 -17.92 13.23
C LEU A 75 1.71 -19.26 13.77
N GLU A 76 2.75 -19.24 14.60
CA GLU A 76 3.26 -20.44 15.29
C GLU A 76 2.20 -21.07 16.19
N GLU A 77 1.39 -20.25 16.87
CA GLU A 77 0.26 -20.67 17.71
C GLU A 77 -0.97 -21.12 16.90
N GLY A 78 -0.93 -21.05 15.56
CA GLY A 78 -2.02 -21.52 14.69
C GLY A 78 -3.25 -20.61 14.64
N VAL A 79 -3.14 -19.35 15.06
CA VAL A 79 -4.25 -18.37 15.01
C VAL A 79 -4.70 -18.08 13.56
N ALA A 80 -3.79 -18.21 12.60
CA ALA A 80 -4.05 -18.20 11.17
C ALA A 80 -3.03 -19.10 10.46
N ALA A 81 -3.37 -19.60 9.27
CA ALA A 81 -2.47 -20.44 8.47
C ALA A 81 -1.38 -19.61 7.75
N CYS A 82 -1.65 -18.33 7.52
CA CYS A 82 -0.70 -17.39 6.92
C CYS A 82 -1.06 -15.93 7.25
N THR A 83 -0.12 -15.02 7.03
CA THR A 83 -0.35 -13.57 7.12
C THR A 83 0.41 -12.84 6.01
N PHE A 84 0.20 -11.52 5.95
CA PHE A 84 0.92 -10.63 5.06
C PHE A 84 1.76 -9.64 5.85
N LEU A 85 3.00 -9.42 5.40
CA LEU A 85 3.87 -8.33 5.86
C LEU A 85 4.31 -7.48 4.65
N ALA A 86 4.91 -6.32 4.88
CA ALA A 86 5.55 -5.58 3.79
C ALA A 86 7.00 -6.06 3.66
N MET A 87 7.48 -6.30 2.42
CA MET A 87 8.87 -6.70 2.19
C MET A 87 9.85 -5.67 2.77
N ALA A 88 9.58 -4.38 2.58
CA ALA A 88 10.34 -3.30 3.19
C ALA A 88 10.49 -3.40 4.72
N GLY A 89 9.44 -3.82 5.42
CA GLY A 89 9.49 -4.01 6.87
C GLY A 89 10.41 -5.16 7.26
N LEU A 90 10.34 -6.27 6.53
CA LEU A 90 11.19 -7.44 6.75
C LEU A 90 12.66 -7.16 6.41
N ASN A 91 12.93 -6.54 5.26
CA ASN A 91 14.28 -6.22 4.81
C ASN A 91 15.01 -5.30 5.80
N ARG A 92 14.33 -4.25 6.28
CA ARG A 92 14.89 -3.30 7.27
C ARG A 92 15.22 -3.94 8.62
N LEU A 93 14.53 -5.02 8.99
CA LEU A 93 14.77 -5.78 10.21
C LEU A 93 15.79 -6.91 10.02
N GLY A 94 16.31 -7.13 8.80
CA GLY A 94 17.14 -8.30 8.49
C GLY A 94 16.36 -9.62 8.51
N MET A 95 15.03 -9.56 8.34
CA MET A 95 14.10 -10.69 8.46
C MET A 95 13.51 -11.12 7.12
N SER A 96 14.19 -10.85 5.99
CA SER A 96 13.70 -11.22 4.66
C SER A 96 13.41 -12.72 4.51
N HIS A 97 14.16 -13.57 5.21
CA HIS A 97 13.97 -15.02 5.29
C HIS A 97 12.63 -15.47 5.88
N VAL A 98 11.90 -14.58 6.56
CA VAL A 98 10.55 -14.84 7.08
C VAL A 98 9.51 -14.87 5.96
N ALA A 99 9.77 -14.16 4.86
CA ALA A 99 8.88 -14.22 3.70
C ALA A 99 8.98 -15.61 3.06
N THR A 100 7.87 -16.34 3.05
CA THR A 100 7.76 -17.62 2.33
C THR A 100 7.77 -17.36 0.82
N ALA A 101 7.11 -16.28 0.39
CA ALA A 101 7.14 -15.80 -0.99
C ALA A 101 6.90 -14.28 -1.04
N THR A 102 7.43 -13.62 -2.07
CA THR A 102 7.01 -12.26 -2.45
C THR A 102 5.75 -12.34 -3.29
N ILE A 103 4.78 -11.46 -3.02
CA ILE A 103 3.57 -11.33 -3.83
C ILE A 103 3.81 -10.26 -4.86
N GLU A 104 3.63 -10.61 -6.13
CA GLU A 104 3.85 -9.67 -7.21
C GLU A 104 2.76 -8.59 -7.26
N THR A 105 3.12 -7.40 -7.76
CA THR A 105 2.25 -6.21 -7.69
C THR A 105 0.97 -6.34 -8.52
N GLN A 106 0.93 -7.25 -9.51
CA GLN A 106 -0.29 -7.61 -10.23
C GLN A 106 -1.25 -8.49 -9.42
N ASP A 107 -0.73 -9.28 -8.48
CA ASP A 107 -1.51 -10.17 -7.65
C ASP A 107 -2.03 -9.45 -6.40
N MET A 108 -1.25 -8.50 -5.87
CA MET A 108 -1.65 -7.64 -4.77
C MET A 108 -1.03 -6.26 -4.93
N LEU A 109 -1.83 -5.30 -5.41
CA LEU A 109 -1.37 -3.93 -5.61
C LEU A 109 -1.04 -3.30 -4.24
N PRO A 110 0.16 -2.72 -4.05
CA PRO A 110 0.59 -2.20 -2.76
C PRO A 110 -0.28 -1.08 -2.19
N ALA A 111 -0.15 -0.87 -0.88
CA ALA A 111 -0.64 0.37 -0.28
C ALA A 111 0.13 1.57 -0.85
N VAL A 112 -0.56 2.70 -1.00
CA VAL A 112 0.06 3.98 -1.32
C VAL A 112 1.23 4.24 -0.38
N ALA A 113 2.37 4.63 -0.95
CA ALA A 113 3.63 4.87 -0.28
C ALA A 113 4.29 3.66 0.42
N GLN A 114 3.81 2.42 0.20
CA GLN A 114 4.47 1.24 0.76
C GLN A 114 5.94 1.19 0.34
N GLY A 115 6.82 0.90 1.29
CA GLY A 115 8.27 0.88 1.09
C GLY A 115 8.98 2.23 1.26
N ALA A 116 8.26 3.35 1.23
CA ALA A 116 8.88 4.67 1.40
C ALA A 116 9.10 5.03 2.88
N ILE A 117 10.13 5.85 3.15
CA ILE A 117 10.28 6.60 4.40
C ILE A 117 10.14 8.08 4.04
N GLY A 118 9.19 8.75 4.66
CA GLY A 118 9.03 10.20 4.58
C GLY A 118 9.43 10.86 5.90
N ILE A 119 10.04 12.03 5.82
CA ILE A 119 10.48 12.81 6.99
C ILE A 119 9.59 14.06 7.06
N GLU A 120 8.81 14.15 8.14
CA GLU A 120 8.01 15.33 8.43
C GLU A 120 8.86 16.36 9.17
N ARG A 121 8.74 17.63 8.78
CA ARG A 121 9.42 18.75 9.42
C ARG A 121 8.48 19.94 9.59
N ARG A 122 8.90 20.90 10.41
CA ARG A 122 8.27 22.24 10.42
C ARG A 122 8.55 22.94 9.10
N GLY A 123 7.53 23.58 8.53
CA GLY A 123 7.62 24.29 7.26
C GLY A 123 8.60 25.46 7.27
N ASP A 124 8.69 26.17 8.40
CA ASP A 124 9.54 27.33 8.62
C ASP A 124 10.98 27.00 9.09
N ASP A 125 11.31 25.72 9.27
CA ASP A 125 12.65 25.29 9.70
C ASP A 125 13.59 25.11 8.49
N ALA A 126 14.15 26.23 8.04
CA ALA A 126 15.09 26.26 6.91
C ALA A 126 16.36 25.43 7.16
N ARG A 127 16.82 25.34 8.42
CA ARG A 127 18.00 24.53 8.78
C ARG A 127 17.70 23.05 8.58
N ALA A 128 16.52 22.58 9.02
CA ALA A 128 16.10 21.21 8.76
C ALA A 128 15.95 20.95 7.25
N ALA A 129 15.38 21.89 6.49
CA ALA A 129 15.23 21.76 5.04
C ALA A 129 16.59 21.56 4.34
N GLU A 130 17.59 22.39 4.66
CA GLU A 130 18.94 22.30 4.08
C GLU A 130 19.61 20.94 4.38
N MET A 131 19.48 20.43 5.62
CA MET A 131 20.04 19.12 5.97
C MET A 131 19.33 17.97 5.24
N LEU A 132 18.03 18.10 5.01
CA LEU A 132 17.20 17.05 4.43
C LEU A 132 17.31 16.98 2.90
N GLU A 133 17.66 18.07 2.23
CA GLU A 133 17.92 18.11 0.79
C GLU A 133 18.96 17.06 0.37
N ALA A 134 20.03 16.89 1.17
CA ALA A 134 21.11 15.95 0.89
C ALA A 134 20.68 14.47 0.90
N ILE A 135 19.53 14.14 1.50
CA ILE A 135 19.02 12.76 1.59
C ILE A 135 17.68 12.57 0.87
N HIS A 136 17.17 13.61 0.20
CA HIS A 136 15.95 13.51 -0.58
C HIS A 136 16.17 12.72 -1.88
N ASP A 137 15.41 11.65 -2.04
CA ASP A 137 15.35 10.87 -3.27
C ASP A 137 14.22 11.39 -4.18
N GLY A 138 14.60 12.16 -5.19
CA GLY A 138 13.69 12.75 -6.18
C GLY A 138 12.78 11.74 -6.88
N PRO A 139 13.30 10.59 -7.38
CA PRO A 139 12.47 9.54 -7.98
C PRO A 139 11.36 9.03 -7.05
N THR A 140 11.66 8.82 -5.76
CA THR A 140 10.64 8.47 -4.76
C THR A 140 9.65 9.61 -4.57
N GLY A 141 10.12 10.87 -4.49
CA GLY A 141 9.27 12.05 -4.42
C GLY A 141 8.24 12.13 -5.54
N HIS A 142 8.66 11.91 -6.80
CA HIS A 142 7.75 11.90 -7.96
C HIS A 142 6.67 10.82 -7.88
N ARG A 143 7.07 9.58 -7.55
CA ARG A 143 6.13 8.46 -7.37
C ARG A 143 5.11 8.77 -6.27
N LEU A 144 5.58 9.26 -5.13
CA LEU A 144 4.72 9.55 -3.98
C LEU A 144 3.81 10.75 -4.21
N ALA A 145 4.23 11.74 -5.00
CA ALA A 145 3.38 12.86 -5.37
C ALA A 145 2.12 12.39 -6.12
N ALA A 146 2.27 11.46 -7.08
CA ALA A 146 1.14 10.85 -7.78
C ALA A 146 0.30 9.95 -6.84
N GLU A 147 0.93 9.01 -6.14
CA GLU A 147 0.18 8.06 -5.28
C GLU A 147 -0.58 8.76 -4.14
N ARG A 148 0.01 9.78 -3.52
CA ARG A 148 -0.63 10.54 -2.44
C ARG A 148 -1.73 11.46 -2.97
N ALA A 149 -1.59 12.03 -4.17
CA ALA A 149 -2.65 12.80 -4.81
C ALA A 149 -3.87 11.93 -5.13
N PHE A 150 -3.63 10.70 -5.61
CA PHE A 150 -4.68 9.69 -5.80
C PHE A 150 -5.39 9.37 -4.49
N LEU A 151 -4.64 9.05 -3.43
CA LEU A 151 -5.21 8.71 -2.12
C LEU A 151 -6.01 9.89 -1.52
N ALA A 152 -5.50 11.11 -1.63
CA ALA A 152 -6.15 12.30 -1.11
C ALA A 152 -7.48 12.60 -1.82
N ALA A 153 -7.52 12.47 -3.14
CA ALA A 153 -8.75 12.66 -3.91
C ALA A 153 -9.82 11.61 -3.59
N LEU A 154 -9.41 10.43 -3.13
CA LEU A 154 -10.31 9.37 -2.66
C LEU A 154 -10.64 9.47 -1.16
N ASP A 155 -10.27 10.54 -0.47
CA ASP A 155 -10.43 10.67 0.99
C ASP A 155 -9.92 9.42 1.74
N GLY A 156 -8.78 8.90 1.27
CA GLY A 156 -8.26 7.61 1.65
C GLY A 156 -7.32 7.65 2.85
N SER A 157 -7.23 6.52 3.55
CA SER A 157 -6.35 6.33 4.70
C SER A 157 -5.77 4.92 4.77
N CYS A 158 -4.93 4.63 5.78
CA CYS A 158 -4.43 3.28 6.03
C CYS A 158 -5.53 2.28 6.39
N GLU A 159 -6.73 2.76 6.72
CA GLU A 159 -7.90 1.96 7.06
C GLU A 159 -8.88 1.84 5.90
N THR A 160 -8.49 2.25 4.68
CA THR A 160 -9.35 2.16 3.50
C THR A 160 -8.90 1.03 2.56
N PRO A 161 -9.82 0.36 1.85
CA PRO A 161 -9.51 -0.67 0.85
C PRO A 161 -9.04 -0.04 -0.48
N ILE A 162 -7.97 0.76 -0.41
CA ILE A 162 -7.40 1.50 -1.54
C ILE A 162 -5.95 1.06 -1.74
N ALA A 163 -5.58 0.82 -3.00
CA ALA A 163 -4.23 0.48 -3.41
C ALA A 163 -3.75 1.43 -4.50
N GLY A 164 -2.44 1.69 -4.55
CA GLY A 164 -1.85 2.61 -5.51
C GLY A 164 -0.35 2.41 -5.63
N LEU A 165 0.14 2.35 -6.86
CA LEU A 165 1.54 2.20 -7.17
C LEU A 165 1.92 3.02 -8.40
N ALA A 166 2.86 3.95 -8.21
CA ALA A 166 3.49 4.72 -9.27
C ALA A 166 4.89 4.15 -9.56
N GLU A 167 5.15 3.91 -10.84
CA GLU A 167 6.42 3.44 -11.37
C GLU A 167 6.96 4.47 -12.36
N LEU A 168 8.29 4.54 -12.48
CA LEU A 168 8.96 5.48 -13.38
C LEU A 168 9.74 4.69 -14.42
N ASP A 169 9.59 5.08 -15.69
CA ASP A 169 10.39 4.61 -16.80
C ASP A 169 10.81 5.82 -17.67
N GLY A 170 12.07 6.21 -17.59
CA GLY A 170 12.56 7.43 -18.22
C GLY A 170 11.79 8.68 -17.73
N GLY A 171 11.19 9.40 -18.68
CA GLY A 171 10.36 10.58 -18.40
C GLY A 171 8.89 10.29 -18.08
N THR A 172 8.50 9.01 -18.08
CA THR A 172 7.11 8.58 -17.93
C THR A 172 6.85 8.06 -16.52
N LEU A 173 5.73 8.50 -15.94
CA LEU A 173 5.15 7.94 -14.73
C LEU A 173 3.94 7.09 -15.12
N ARG A 174 3.93 5.82 -14.68
CA ARG A 174 2.76 4.95 -14.75
C ARG A 174 2.16 4.81 -13.37
N LEU A 175 0.89 5.15 -13.21
CA LEU A 175 0.13 4.95 -11.98
C LEU A 175 -0.89 3.82 -12.20
N ARG A 176 -0.87 2.84 -11.30
CA ARG A 176 -1.95 1.87 -11.15
C ARG A 176 -2.71 2.20 -9.87
N GLY A 177 -4.02 2.28 -9.94
CA GLY A 177 -4.91 2.58 -8.80
C GLY A 177 -6.04 1.55 -8.71
N GLU A 178 -6.43 1.20 -7.49
CA GLU A 178 -7.52 0.25 -7.24
C GLU A 178 -8.30 0.66 -5.99
N ILE A 179 -9.63 0.66 -6.09
CA ILE A 179 -10.58 0.81 -4.97
C ILE A 179 -11.44 -0.45 -4.88
N LEU A 180 -11.74 -0.92 -3.67
CA LEU A 180 -12.50 -2.15 -3.47
C LEU A 180 -13.58 -1.99 -2.39
N ARG A 181 -14.64 -2.80 -2.47
CA ARG A 181 -15.51 -3.04 -1.31
C ARG A 181 -14.75 -3.82 -0.24
N THR A 182 -15.05 -3.58 1.03
CA THR A 182 -14.30 -4.16 2.16
C THR A 182 -14.44 -5.68 2.31
N ASP A 183 -15.48 -6.26 1.70
CA ASP A 183 -15.71 -7.69 1.60
C ASP A 183 -15.06 -8.33 0.34
N GLY A 184 -14.48 -7.51 -0.55
CA GLY A 184 -13.88 -7.96 -1.80
C GLY A 184 -14.88 -8.28 -2.91
N SER A 185 -16.19 -8.04 -2.71
CA SER A 185 -17.24 -8.36 -3.70
C SER A 185 -17.10 -7.59 -5.02
N GLU A 186 -16.45 -6.43 -4.97
CA GLU A 186 -16.26 -5.54 -6.11
C GLU A 186 -14.91 -4.83 -6.03
N ALA A 187 -14.25 -4.69 -7.17
CA ALA A 187 -13.00 -3.97 -7.35
C ALA A 187 -13.08 -3.12 -8.62
N LEU A 188 -12.70 -1.85 -8.52
CA LEU A 188 -12.57 -0.93 -9.64
C LEU A 188 -11.11 -0.49 -9.72
N ALA A 189 -10.51 -0.66 -10.89
CA ALA A 189 -9.10 -0.36 -11.12
C ALA A 189 -8.90 0.50 -12.37
N ASP A 190 -7.78 1.21 -12.41
CA ASP A 190 -7.33 1.96 -13.57
C ASP A 190 -5.79 1.96 -13.67
N ASP A 191 -5.28 2.22 -14.87
CA ASP A 191 -3.86 2.17 -15.21
C ASP A 191 -3.56 3.27 -16.23
N GLN A 192 -2.88 4.31 -15.79
CA GLN A 192 -2.61 5.50 -16.61
C GLN A 192 -1.11 5.79 -16.65
N SER A 193 -0.64 6.30 -17.78
CA SER A 193 0.74 6.74 -17.96
C SER A 193 0.77 8.14 -18.55
N GLY A 194 1.72 8.95 -18.09
CA GLY A 194 1.91 10.33 -18.54
C GLY A 194 3.28 10.87 -18.15
N ASP A 195 3.54 12.14 -18.44
CA ASP A 195 4.77 12.78 -18.01
C ASP A 195 4.84 12.88 -16.49
N ILE A 196 6.05 12.76 -15.94
CA ILE A 196 6.28 12.83 -14.47
C ILE A 196 5.69 14.11 -13.86
N ALA A 197 5.77 15.24 -14.58
CA ALA A 197 5.27 16.53 -14.13
C ALA A 197 3.75 16.54 -13.93
N ASP A 198 3.01 15.77 -14.75
CA ASP A 198 1.55 15.71 -14.73
C ASP A 198 1.03 14.62 -13.78
N GLY A 199 1.92 13.79 -13.22
CA GLY A 199 1.59 12.65 -12.36
C GLY A 199 0.54 12.95 -11.27
N PRO A 200 0.67 14.03 -10.49
CA PRO A 200 -0.32 14.40 -9.48
C PRO A 200 -1.69 14.79 -10.05
N GLU A 201 -1.75 15.44 -11.21
CA GLU A 201 -3.02 15.79 -11.86
C GLU A 201 -3.70 14.56 -12.46
N MET A 202 -2.93 13.75 -13.18
CA MET A 202 -3.36 12.43 -13.69
C MET A 202 -3.91 11.56 -12.56
N ALA A 203 -3.25 11.53 -11.40
CA ALA A 203 -3.69 10.79 -10.23
C ALA A 203 -5.05 11.27 -9.68
N ARG A 204 -5.32 12.57 -9.67
CA ARG A 204 -6.62 13.12 -9.26
C ARG A 204 -7.71 12.78 -10.26
N ALA A 205 -7.40 12.88 -11.55
CA ALA A 205 -8.34 12.50 -12.62
C ALA A 205 -8.69 11.00 -12.56
N MET A 206 -7.70 10.14 -12.33
CA MET A 206 -7.91 8.71 -12.08
C MET A 206 -8.83 8.47 -10.87
N ALA A 207 -8.56 9.11 -9.74
CA ALA A 207 -9.40 9.00 -8.55
C ALA A 207 -10.84 9.42 -8.83
N GLN A 208 -11.06 10.55 -9.50
CA GLN A 208 -12.39 11.01 -9.88
C GLN A 208 -13.09 10.01 -10.81
N GLY A 209 -12.38 9.49 -11.82
CA GLY A 209 -12.92 8.49 -12.73
C GLY A 209 -13.31 7.17 -12.05
N LEU A 210 -12.62 6.79 -10.96
CA LEU A 210 -13.01 5.65 -10.13
C LEU A 210 -14.21 5.98 -9.24
N LEU A 211 -14.29 7.18 -8.67
CA LEU A 211 -15.45 7.65 -7.90
C LEU A 211 -16.72 7.69 -8.75
N ASP A 212 -16.64 8.16 -9.99
CA ASP A 212 -17.77 8.24 -10.90
C ASP A 212 -18.30 6.85 -11.32
N LYS A 213 -17.43 5.83 -11.30
CA LYS A 213 -17.80 4.42 -11.57
C LYS A 213 -18.32 3.71 -10.32
N ALA A 214 -17.98 4.19 -9.13
CA ALA A 214 -18.38 3.58 -7.88
C ALA A 214 -19.88 3.78 -7.66
N GLY A 215 -20.63 2.68 -7.69
CA GLY A 215 -22.07 2.71 -7.45
C GLY A 215 -22.44 3.00 -5.99
N ASP A 216 -23.73 3.07 -5.74
CA ASP A 216 -24.26 3.30 -4.40
C ASP A 216 -23.72 2.27 -3.38
N GLY A 217 -23.33 2.78 -2.22
CA GLY A 217 -22.78 2.01 -1.11
C GLY A 217 -21.41 1.38 -1.36
N PHE A 218 -20.69 1.74 -2.42
CA PHE A 218 -19.31 1.27 -2.60
C PHE A 218 -18.40 1.69 -1.44
N PHE A 219 -18.67 2.85 -0.86
CA PHE A 219 -17.93 3.46 0.24
C PHE A 219 -18.68 3.39 1.58
N ASP A 220 -19.46 2.33 1.84
CA ASP A 220 -20.23 2.14 3.10
C ASP A 220 -19.39 2.11 4.39
N TRP A 221 -18.07 2.21 4.27
CA TRP A 221 -17.11 2.34 5.36
C TRP A 221 -16.77 3.79 5.72
N ARG A 222 -17.24 4.78 4.94
CA ARG A 222 -17.10 6.22 5.22
C ARG A 222 -18.15 6.70 6.22
#